data_AF-A0A351F7U4-F1
#
_entry.id   AF-A0A351F7U4-F1
#
_cell.length_a   1.000
_cell.length_b   1.000
_cell.length_c   1.000
_cell.angle_alpha   90.00
_cell.angle_beta   90.00
_cell.angle_gamma   90.00
#
_symmetry.space_group_name_H-M   'P 1'
#
loop_
_entity.id
_entity.type
_entity.pdbx_description
1 polymer ?
#
loop_
_entity_poly.entity_id
_entity_poly.type
_entity_poly.pdbx_seq_one_letter_code
_entity_poly.pdbx_strand_id
1 'polypeptide(L)'
;MNTFKLTIASPDGNRFSDEAQMLTVRGIDGDLAIMAGHIPFVTALQPCDCKVTLPDETERLGTVDGGLLTVSEKGVTLLSGSFEWK
;
A
#
# COMPACT_ATOMS: atom_id res chain seq x y z
N MET A 1 -2.71 -18.69 2.26
CA MET A 1 -2.19 -17.66 1.34
C MET A 1 -1.03 -16.94 2.00
N ASN A 2 -0.03 -16.48 1.24
CA ASN A 2 1.04 -15.65 1.81
C ASN A 2 0.53 -14.22 2.03
N THR A 3 0.88 -13.65 3.18
CA THR A 3 0.68 -12.25 3.54
C THR A 3 2.00 -11.51 3.56
N PHE A 4 1.95 -10.19 3.53
CA PHE A 4 3.08 -9.32 3.81
C PHE A 4 2.67 -8.23 4.79
N LYS A 5 3.64 -7.73 5.55
CA LYS A 5 3.41 -6.60 6.44
C LYS A 5 3.24 -5.33 5.62
N LEU A 6 2.07 -4.69 5.69
CA LEU A 6 1.76 -3.43 5.04
C LEU A 6 1.76 -2.31 6.08
N THR A 7 2.63 -1.32 5.88
CA THR A 7 2.69 -0.11 6.69
C THR A 7 2.27 1.08 5.84
N ILE A 8 1.19 1.76 6.22
CA ILE A 8 0.77 3.02 5.61
C ILE A 8 1.02 4.12 6.64
N ALA A 9 1.91 5.03 6.30
CA ALA A 9 2.30 6.13 7.17
C ALA A 9 2.10 7.47 6.47
N SER A 10 1.63 8.43 7.25
CA SER A 10 1.48 9.83 6.87
C SER A 10 2.17 10.72 7.88
N PRO A 11 2.47 12.00 7.56
CA PRO A 11 3.03 12.96 8.51
C PRO A 11 2.25 13.05 9.82
N ASP A 12 0.94 12.82 9.76
CA ASP A 12 0.00 12.83 10.88
C ASP A 12 0.06 11.55 11.75
N GLY A 13 0.73 10.49 11.28
CA GLY A 13 0.90 9.23 11.98
C GLY A 13 0.73 7.98 11.11
N ASN A 14 0.85 6.80 11.73
CA ASN A 14 0.59 5.53 11.06
C ASN A 14 -0.92 5.34 10.88
N ARG A 15 -1.36 5.27 9.62
CA ARG A 15 -2.76 5.03 9.25
C ARG A 15 -3.10 3.55 9.16
N PHE A 16 -2.09 2.71 8.91
CA PHE A 16 -2.23 1.26 8.80
C PHE A 16 -0.92 0.56 9.14
N SER A 17 -0.96 -0.55 9.86
CA SER A 17 0.24 -1.35 10.18
C SER A 17 -0.16 -2.78 10.48
N ASP A 18 -0.59 -3.50 9.46
CA ASP A 18 -1.14 -4.84 9.58
C ASP A 18 -0.72 -5.75 8.41
N GLU A 19 -1.11 -7.02 8.48
CA GLU A 19 -0.87 -7.96 7.39
C GLU A 19 -1.87 -7.76 6.25
N ALA A 20 -1.36 -7.70 5.02
CA ALA A 20 -2.15 -7.63 3.80
C ALA A 20 -1.76 -8.76 2.84
N GLN A 21 -2.72 -9.23 2.07
CA GLN A 21 -2.51 -10.21 1.01
C GLN A 21 -2.15 -9.52 -0.31
N MET A 22 -2.79 -8.39 -0.58
CA MET A 22 -2.64 -7.63 -1.82
C MET A 22 -2.83 -6.15 -1.57
N LEU A 23 -2.03 -5.33 -2.25
CA LEU A 23 -2.15 -3.88 -2.30
C LEU A 23 -2.28 -3.44 -3.75
N THR A 24 -3.38 -2.80 -4.11
CA THR A 24 -3.58 -2.16 -5.42
C THR A 24 -3.43 -0.65 -5.27
N VAL A 25 -2.56 -0.06 -6.08
CA VAL A 25 -2.25 1.37 -6.09
C VAL A 25 -1.89 1.82 -7.50
N ARG A 26 -1.98 3.12 -7.77
CA ARG A 26 -1.53 3.71 -9.03
C ARG A 26 -0.19 4.41 -8.86
N GLY A 27 0.83 3.84 -9.49
CA GLY A 27 2.14 4.45 -9.63
C GLY A 27 2.15 5.48 -10.76
N ILE A 28 3.27 6.19 -10.90
CA ILE A 28 3.47 7.16 -11.99
C ILE A 28 3.45 6.53 -13.39
N ASP A 29 3.79 5.25 -13.50
CA ASP A 29 3.89 4.51 -14.76
C ASP A 29 2.61 3.73 -15.08
N GLY A 30 1.66 3.66 -14.14
CA GLY A 30 0.41 2.93 -14.30
C GLY A 30 -0.09 2.25 -13.03
N ASP A 31 -1.06 1.37 -13.19
CA ASP A 31 -1.68 0.61 -12.09
C ASP A 31 -0.79 -0.56 -11.67
N LEU A 32 -0.55 -0.68 -10.36
CA LEU A 32 0.27 -1.72 -9.75
C LEU A 32 -0.54 -2.51 -8.72
N ALA A 33 -0.37 -3.83 -8.74
CA ALA A 33 -0.85 -4.73 -7.70
C ALA A 33 0.34 -5.46 -7.08
N ILE A 34 0.64 -5.14 -5.82
CA ILE A 34 1.70 -5.78 -5.04
C ILE A 34 1.12 -6.95 -4.26
N MET A 35 1.68 -8.14 -4.46
CA MET A 35 1.34 -9.35 -3.73
C MET A 35 2.50 -9.81 -2.85
N ALA A 36 2.23 -10.76 -1.95
CA ALA A 36 3.26 -11.36 -1.13
C ALA A 36 4.35 -12.06 -1.98
N GLY A 37 5.62 -11.75 -1.72
CA GLY A 37 6.76 -12.29 -2.46
C GLY A 37 7.22 -11.44 -3.66
N HIS A 38 6.68 -10.24 -3.84
CA HIS A 38 7.16 -9.31 -4.86
C HIS A 38 8.63 -8.89 -4.61
N ILE A 39 9.39 -8.71 -5.68
CA ILE A 39 10.78 -8.25 -5.62
C ILE A 39 10.90 -6.86 -4.97
N PRO A 40 12.06 -6.50 -4.39
CA PRO A 40 12.30 -5.16 -3.88
C PRO A 40 12.04 -4.13 -4.99
N PHE A 41 11.16 -3.17 -4.72
CA PHE A 41 10.65 -2.24 -5.73
C PHE A 41 10.33 -0.91 -5.08
N VAL A 42 10.62 0.19 -5.77
CA VAL A 42 10.32 1.53 -5.28
C VAL A 42 9.70 2.32 -6.43
N THR A 43 8.56 2.96 -6.16
CA THR A 43 7.91 3.85 -7.12
C THR A 43 7.26 5.02 -6.41
N ALA A 44 7.18 6.15 -7.10
CA ALA A 44 6.27 7.21 -6.73
C ALA A 44 4.83 6.81 -7.07
N LEU A 45 3.89 7.28 -6.26
CA LEU A 45 2.45 7.11 -6.41
C LEU A 45 1.80 8.43 -6.82
N GLN A 46 0.80 8.34 -7.69
CA GLN A 46 -0.08 9.45 -8.03
C GLN A 46 -1.28 9.50 -7.07
N PRO A 47 -2.01 10.64 -7.00
CA PRO A 47 -3.27 10.70 -6.28
C PRO A 47 -4.25 9.65 -6.83
N CYS A 48 -4.62 8.67 -6.00
CA CYS A 48 -5.47 7.57 -6.42
C CYS A 48 -6.22 6.92 -5.26
N ASP A 49 -7.20 6.07 -5.59
CA ASP A 49 -7.76 5.12 -4.64
C ASP A 49 -6.77 3.95 -4.48
N CYS A 50 -6.41 3.65 -3.24
CA CYS A 50 -5.69 2.44 -2.86
C CYS A 50 -6.69 1.38 -2.37
N LYS A 51 -6.41 0.12 -2.70
CA LYS A 51 -7.18 -1.02 -2.22
C LYS A 51 -6.26 -1.98 -1.49
N VAL A 52 -6.62 -2.32 -0.26
CA VAL A 52 -5.90 -3.27 0.58
C VAL A 52 -6.80 -4.48 0.78
N THR A 53 -6.35 -5.65 0.33
CA THR A 53 -7.02 -6.92 0.61
C THR A 53 -6.35 -7.59 1.80
N LEU A 54 -7.11 -7.79 2.87
CA LEU A 54 -6.68 -8.46 4.09
C LEU A 54 -6.63 -9.99 3.92
N PRO A 55 -5.94 -10.73 4.83
CA PRO A 55 -5.95 -12.18 4.82
C PRO A 55 -7.34 -12.81 4.97
N ASP A 56 -8.29 -12.10 5.59
CA ASP A 56 -9.69 -12.51 5.79
C ASP A 56 -10.58 -12.20 4.57
N GLU A 57 -9.99 -11.99 3.39
CA GLU A 57 -10.67 -11.59 2.14
C GLU A 57 -11.41 -10.24 2.21
N THR A 58 -11.32 -9.53 3.33
CA THR A 58 -11.89 -8.20 3.51
C THR A 58 -11.10 -7.17 2.70
N GLU A 59 -11.81 -6.40 1.87
CA GLU A 59 -11.25 -5.30 1.09
C GLU A 59 -11.44 -3.97 1.82
N ARG A 60 -10.34 -3.25 2.04
CA ARG A 60 -10.37 -1.88 2.56
C ARG A 60 -9.96 -0.92 1.46
N LEU A 61 -10.77 0.11 1.26
CA LEU A 61 -10.51 1.16 0.28
C LEU A 61 -10.03 2.41 1.02
N GLY A 62 -8.97 3.03 0.53
CA GLY A 62 -8.49 4.31 1.01
C GLY A 62 -8.17 5.23 -0.15
N THR A 63 -8.16 6.53 0.08
CA THR A 63 -7.71 7.53 -0.87
C THR A 63 -6.33 8.00 -0.44
N VAL A 64 -5.40 8.07 -1.39
CA VAL A 64 -4.05 8.58 -1.20
C VAL A 64 -3.84 9.76 -2.15
N ASP A 65 -3.26 10.86 -1.67
CA ASP A 65 -2.92 12.04 -2.50
C ASP A 65 -1.60 11.86 -3.27
N GLY A 66 -1.09 10.63 -3.33
CA GLY A 66 0.23 10.29 -3.86
C GLY A 66 1.29 10.14 -2.77
N GLY A 67 2.51 9.82 -3.18
CA GLY A 67 3.59 9.54 -2.23
C GLY A 67 4.63 8.57 -2.77
N LEU A 68 5.20 7.76 -1.88
CA LEU A 68 6.23 6.78 -2.21
C LEU A 68 5.81 5.39 -1.73
N LEU A 69 5.84 4.42 -2.64
CA LEU A 69 5.70 3.01 -2.34
C LEU A 69 7.08 2.35 -2.31
N THR A 70 7.38 1.66 -1.21
CA THR A 70 8.60 0.87 -1.04
C THR A 70 8.23 -0.57 -0.71
N VAL A 71 8.65 -1.50 -1.56
CA VAL A 71 8.54 -2.93 -1.38
C VAL A 71 9.92 -3.46 -1.01
N SER A 72 10.00 -4.24 0.07
CA SER A 72 11.23 -4.85 0.55
C SER A 72 10.94 -6.27 1.05
N GLU A 73 11.98 -7.08 1.26
CA GLU A 73 11.81 -8.43 1.83
C GLU A 73 11.13 -8.44 3.20
N LYS A 74 11.24 -7.33 3.95
CA LYS A 74 10.61 -7.16 5.27
C LYS A 74 9.12 -6.77 5.21
N GLY A 75 8.63 -6.32 4.05
CA GLY A 75 7.26 -5.83 3.89
C GLY A 75 7.13 -4.66 2.91
N VAL A 76 5.91 -4.16 2.80
CA VAL A 76 5.54 -3.04 1.93
C VAL A 76 5.24 -1.82 2.79
N THR A 77 5.83 -0.69 2.44
CA THR A 77 5.62 0.60 3.11
C THR A 77 5.11 1.61 2.10
N LEU A 78 3.97 2.22 2.39
CA LEU A 78 3.39 3.33 1.65
C LEU A 78 3.53 4.58 2.50
N LEU A 79 4.31 5.54 2.00
CA LEU A 79 4.48 6.86 2.58
C LEU A 79 3.63 7.83 1.77
N SER A 80 2.70 8.52 2.41
CA SER A 80 1.85 9.53 1.76
C SER A 80 1.75 10.80 2.58
N GLY A 81 1.66 11.95 1.93
CA GLY A 81 1.37 13.23 2.59
C GLY A 81 -0.02 13.27 3.24
N SER A 82 -1.03 12.70 2.58
CA SER A 82 -2.38 12.57 3.11
C SER A 82 -2.99 11.22 2.72
N PHE A 83 -3.66 10.59 3.68
CA PHE A 83 -4.29 9.29 3.48
C PHE A 83 -5.57 9.22 4.30
N GLU A 84 -6.66 8.86 3.65
CA GLU A 84 -7.99 8.75 4.25
C GLU A 84 -8.62 7.40 3.93
N TRP A 85 -9.20 6.74 4.93
CA TRP A 85 -9.98 5.52 4.73
C TRP A 85 -11.40 5.87 4.28
N LYS A 86 -11.95 5.08 3.34
CA LYS A 86 -13.38 5.09 3.00
C LYS A 86 -14.15 4.08 3.84
#